data_AF-A0A6A5H9M3-F1
#
_entry.id   AF-A0A6A5H9M3-F1
#
_cell.length_a   1.000
_cell.length_b   1.000
_cell.length_c   1.000
_cell.angle_alpha   90.00
_cell.angle_beta   90.00
_cell.angle_gamma   90.00
#
_symmetry.space_group_name_H-M   'P 1'
#
loop_
_entity.id
_entity.type
_entity.pdbx_description
1 polymer ?
#
loop_
_entity_poly.entity_id
_entity_poly.type
_entity_poly.pdbx_seq_one_letter_code
_entity_poly.pdbx_strand_id
1 'polypeptide(L)'
;MLLGWLFFVPTGFLFARFGKQLFQNQKLVGMPVWFQIHRSFTFLGVCCICTSIICIFVSTNFTWKGTGSVAWYWTQWHADLGTISTVLAVSQPLNSLLRCAPSNSQRKIFNWAHRITGMTSYTLAVAAIYVAAAKYRKTWSEPFMEIVLTSVPTALCLVTAVMVWMIEKRKTRDGGYKEVEMNEKSSSSLPSSIWTLETSQLLQTSWLFLVVGCCLLAATSLSLLVANGFKE
;
A
#
# COMPACT_ATOMS: atom_id res chain seq x y z
N MET A 1 -3.37 7.83 12.26
CA MET A 1 -4.16 7.23 11.17
C MET A 1 -3.62 7.61 9.79
N LEU A 2 -3.53 8.90 9.44
CA LEU A 2 -3.11 9.36 8.11
C LEU A 2 -1.76 8.80 7.64
N LEU A 3 -0.70 8.86 8.46
CA LEU A 3 0.60 8.26 8.10
C LEU A 3 0.52 6.75 7.78
N GLY A 4 -0.25 6.01 8.57
CA GLY A 4 -0.43 4.57 8.34
C GLY A 4 -1.17 4.29 7.03
N TRP A 5 -2.31 4.96 6.84
CA TRP A 5 -3.20 4.71 5.72
C TRP A 5 -2.78 5.35 4.40
N LEU A 6 -2.18 6.54 4.42
CA LEU A 6 -1.88 7.31 3.19
C LEU A 6 -0.41 7.21 2.76
N PHE A 7 0.50 6.84 3.66
CA PHE A 7 1.92 6.73 3.34
C PHE A 7 2.43 5.29 3.41
N PHE A 8 2.41 4.67 4.59
CA PHE A 8 3.02 3.37 4.82
C PHE A 8 2.34 2.24 4.03
N VAL A 9 1.01 2.12 4.11
CA VAL A 9 0.26 1.07 3.41
C VAL A 9 0.37 1.18 1.88
N PRO A 10 0.12 2.34 1.24
CA PRO A 10 0.28 2.51 -0.20
C PRO A 10 1.71 2.22 -0.70
N THR A 11 2.72 2.65 0.05
CA THR A 11 4.12 2.33 -0.29
C THR A 11 4.33 0.81 -0.31
N GLY A 12 3.81 0.10 0.69
CA GLY A 12 3.84 -1.36 0.73
C GLY A 12 3.15 -2.01 -0.47
N PHE A 13 2.00 -1.50 -0.92
CA PHE A 13 1.29 -2.00 -2.11
C PHE A 13 2.06 -1.78 -3.40
N LEU A 14 2.65 -0.60 -3.58
CA LEU A 14 3.46 -0.26 -4.75
C LEU A 14 4.69 -1.16 -4.88
N PHE A 15 5.39 -1.42 -3.77
CA PHE A 15 6.53 -2.34 -3.76
C PHE A 15 6.13 -3.79 -4.02
N ALA A 16 4.98 -4.25 -3.50
CA ALA A 16 4.48 -5.59 -3.81
C ALA A 16 4.14 -5.78 -5.30
N ARG A 17 3.76 -4.71 -6.00
CA ARG A 17 3.36 -4.78 -7.41
C ARG A 17 4.54 -4.54 -8.37
N PHE A 18 5.27 -3.43 -8.24
CA PHE A 18 6.41 -3.12 -9.12
C PHE A 18 7.73 -3.66 -8.63
N GLY A 19 7.98 -3.53 -7.32
CA GLY A 19 9.23 -4.01 -6.74
C GLY A 19 9.41 -5.50 -7.02
N LYS A 20 8.30 -6.25 -7.10
CA LYS A 20 8.32 -7.66 -7.49
C LYS A 20 8.86 -7.91 -8.89
N GLN A 21 8.71 -7.03 -9.88
CA GLN A 21 9.29 -7.25 -11.21
C GLN A 21 10.74 -6.76 -11.29
N LEU A 22 11.05 -5.71 -10.52
CA LEU A 22 12.31 -4.98 -10.62
C LEU A 22 13.42 -5.56 -9.74
N PHE A 23 13.06 -6.08 -8.57
CA PHE A 23 14.01 -6.62 -7.59
C PHE A 23 13.89 -8.15 -7.45
N GLN A 24 13.58 -8.87 -8.53
CA GLN A 24 13.47 -10.34 -8.49
C GLN A 24 14.79 -11.02 -8.15
N ASN A 25 15.88 -10.47 -8.69
CA ASN A 25 17.21 -11.04 -8.55
C ASN A 25 17.94 -10.52 -7.30
N GLN A 26 17.40 -9.50 -6.65
CA GLN A 26 18.01 -8.83 -5.50
C GLN A 26 17.41 -9.36 -4.19
N LYS A 27 18.28 -9.81 -3.29
CA LYS A 27 17.90 -10.32 -1.97
C LYS A 27 18.44 -9.41 -0.87
N LEU A 28 17.63 -9.19 0.16
CA LEU A 28 17.99 -8.50 1.39
C LEU A 28 17.62 -9.39 2.57
N VAL A 29 18.61 -9.76 3.39
CA VAL A 29 18.44 -10.71 4.51
C VAL A 29 17.76 -12.02 4.05
N GLY A 30 18.28 -12.61 2.97
CA GLY A 30 17.82 -13.90 2.44
C GLY A 30 16.46 -13.91 1.72
N MET A 31 15.74 -12.78 1.69
CA MET A 31 14.44 -12.65 1.02
C MET A 31 14.47 -11.59 -0.09
N PRO A 32 13.59 -11.66 -1.10
CA PRO A 32 13.52 -10.63 -2.15
C PRO A 32 13.31 -9.23 -1.56
N VAL A 33 14.04 -8.23 -2.06
CA VAL A 33 14.00 -6.83 -1.54
C VAL A 33 12.58 -6.29 -1.48
N TRP A 34 11.79 -6.50 -2.54
CA TRP A 34 10.41 -6.03 -2.61
C TRP A 34 9.53 -6.60 -1.49
N PHE A 35 9.77 -7.85 -1.10
CA PHE A 35 8.99 -8.52 -0.06
C PHE A 35 9.34 -7.96 1.31
N GLN A 36 10.62 -7.64 1.54
CA GLN A 36 11.07 -6.99 2.76
C GLN A 36 10.48 -5.59 2.90
N ILE A 37 10.57 -4.77 1.85
CA ILE A 37 10.01 -3.42 1.88
C ILE A 37 8.49 -3.47 2.07
N HIS A 38 7.78 -4.32 1.33
CA HIS A 38 6.35 -4.53 1.51
C HIS A 38 6.00 -4.88 2.96
N ARG A 39 6.69 -5.87 3.54
CA ARG A 39 6.45 -6.31 4.91
C ARG A 39 6.76 -5.22 5.93
N SER A 40 7.90 -4.56 5.82
CA SER A 40 8.32 -3.52 6.77
C SER A 40 7.37 -2.32 6.75
N PHE A 41 7.02 -1.81 5.57
CA PHE A 41 6.13 -0.66 5.45
C PHE A 41 4.69 -1.00 5.87
N THR A 42 4.15 -2.15 5.47
CA THR A 42 2.80 -2.54 5.90
C THR A 42 2.74 -2.82 7.41
N PHE A 43 3.79 -3.40 8.00
CA PHE A 43 3.88 -3.60 9.45
C PHE A 43 3.96 -2.27 10.21
N LEU A 44 4.83 -1.33 9.78
CA LEU A 44 4.87 0.02 10.35
C LEU A 44 3.53 0.74 10.23
N GLY A 45 2.86 0.59 9.07
CA GLY A 45 1.51 1.12 8.86
C GLY A 45 0.52 0.58 9.88
N VAL A 46 0.48 -0.75 10.09
CA VAL A 46 -0.38 -1.39 11.09
C VAL A 46 -0.04 -0.90 12.51
N CYS A 47 1.24 -0.76 12.87
CA CYS A 47 1.63 -0.19 14.16
C CYS A 47 1.07 1.23 14.35
N CYS A 48 1.22 2.11 13.35
CA CYS A 48 0.65 3.45 13.40
C CYS A 48 -0.88 3.44 13.57
N ILE A 49 -1.57 2.52 12.89
CA ILE A 49 -3.04 2.35 12.96
C ILE A 49 -3.45 1.87 14.37
N CYS A 50 -2.79 0.84 14.90
CA CYS A 50 -3.04 0.33 16.25
C CYS A 50 -2.81 1.39 17.33
N THR A 51 -1.68 2.10 17.29
CA THR A 51 -1.42 3.19 18.23
C THR A 51 -2.51 4.26 18.13
N SER A 52 -2.90 4.63 16.92
CA SER A 52 -3.93 5.65 16.72
C SER A 52 -5.31 5.23 17.24
N ILE A 53 -5.73 3.97 17.01
CA ILE A 53 -7.05 3.52 17.47
C ILE A 53 -7.11 3.43 19.00
N ILE A 54 -6.00 3.02 19.63
CA ILE A 54 -5.87 3.02 21.10
C ILE A 54 -5.98 4.46 21.63
N CYS A 55 -5.26 5.42 21.04
CA CYS A 55 -5.37 6.83 21.44
C CYS A 55 -6.80 7.36 21.31
N ILE A 56 -7.50 7.02 20.22
CA ILE A 56 -8.91 7.40 20.01
C ILE A 56 -9.78 6.82 21.14
N PHE A 57 -9.71 5.51 21.40
CA PHE A 57 -10.50 4.89 22.46
C PHE A 57 -10.18 5.44 23.84
N VAL A 58 -8.91 5.71 24.16
CA VAL A 58 -8.53 6.35 25.43
C VAL A 58 -9.16 7.74 25.53
N SER A 59 -9.07 8.56 24.48
CA SER A 59 -9.68 9.90 24.47
C SER A 59 -11.21 9.90 24.57
N THR A 60 -11.86 8.81 24.18
CA THR A 60 -13.32 8.65 24.28
C THR A 60 -13.76 7.87 25.51
N ASN A 61 -12.87 7.63 26.48
CA ASN A 61 -13.12 6.79 27.66
C ASN A 61 -13.71 5.41 27.28
N PHE A 62 -13.16 4.81 26.21
CA PHE A 62 -13.59 3.53 25.63
C PHE A 62 -15.08 3.48 25.25
N THR A 63 -15.71 4.63 25.04
CA THR A 63 -17.11 4.70 24.63
C THR A 63 -17.23 4.47 23.12
N TRP A 64 -18.04 3.49 22.72
CA TRP A 64 -18.36 3.23 21.32
C TRP A 64 -19.13 4.40 20.70
N LYS A 65 -18.70 4.83 19.50
CA LYS A 65 -19.30 5.94 18.74
C LYS A 65 -19.83 5.53 17.36
N GLY A 66 -19.80 4.24 17.05
CA GLY A 66 -20.33 3.68 15.80
C GLY A 66 -21.84 3.44 15.83
N THR A 67 -22.32 2.60 14.91
CA THR A 67 -23.73 2.20 14.82
C THR A 67 -24.25 1.72 16.18
N GLY A 68 -25.44 2.19 16.56
CA GLY A 68 -26.09 1.89 17.84
C GLY A 68 -25.70 2.81 19.00
N SER A 69 -24.82 3.79 18.76
CA SER A 69 -24.51 4.84 19.74
C SER A 69 -25.41 6.08 19.59
N VAL A 70 -25.37 6.98 20.57
CA VAL A 70 -26.01 8.32 20.51
C VAL A 70 -25.18 9.36 19.73
N ALA A 71 -24.10 8.93 19.06
CA ALA A 71 -23.25 9.84 18.29
C ALA A 71 -23.98 10.36 17.04
N TRP A 72 -23.48 11.47 16.49
CA TRP A 72 -23.98 12.01 15.22
C TRP A 72 -23.82 11.00 14.07
N TYR A 73 -24.75 11.02 13.11
CA TYR A 73 -24.83 10.05 12.01
C TYR A 73 -23.49 9.80 11.30
N TRP A 74 -22.77 10.86 10.90
CA TRP A 74 -21.49 10.70 10.20
C TRP A 74 -20.34 10.27 11.13
N THR A 75 -20.47 10.48 12.43
CA THR A 75 -19.57 9.89 13.43
C THR A 75 -19.75 8.40 13.53
N GLN A 76 -20.98 7.91 13.47
CA GLN A 76 -21.25 6.48 13.46
C GLN A 76 -20.62 5.80 12.26
N TRP A 77 -20.88 6.31 11.05
CA TRP A 77 -20.28 5.78 9.82
C TRP A 77 -18.76 5.83 9.80
N HIS A 78 -18.15 6.93 10.23
CA HIS A 78 -16.69 7.03 10.32
C HIS A 78 -16.11 5.99 11.28
N ALA A 79 -16.71 5.83 12.46
CA ALA A 79 -16.27 4.87 13.45
C ALA A 79 -16.43 3.42 12.97
N ASP A 80 -17.54 3.08 12.31
CA ASP A 80 -17.78 1.74 11.77
C ASP A 80 -16.77 1.39 10.67
N LEU A 81 -16.65 2.26 9.65
CA LEU A 81 -15.74 2.05 8.53
C LEU A 81 -14.29 1.97 9.00
N GLY A 82 -13.87 2.89 9.88
CA GLY A 82 -12.51 2.92 10.43
C GLY A 82 -12.18 1.71 11.30
N THR A 83 -13.15 1.24 12.10
CA THR A 83 -12.96 0.08 12.98
C THR A 83 -12.88 -1.22 12.16
N ILE A 84 -13.82 -1.44 11.24
CA ILE A 84 -13.79 -2.62 10.35
C ILE A 84 -12.49 -2.64 9.55
N SER A 85 -12.12 -1.49 8.97
CA SER A 85 -10.86 -1.35 8.23
C SER A 85 -9.64 -1.73 9.09
N THR A 86 -9.59 -1.24 10.34
CA THR A 86 -8.50 -1.53 11.28
C THR A 86 -8.42 -3.01 11.63
N VAL A 87 -9.55 -3.67 11.90
CA VAL A 87 -9.60 -5.12 12.17
C VAL A 87 -9.05 -5.90 10.97
N LEU A 88 -9.48 -5.55 9.75
CA LEU A 88 -8.98 -6.19 8.54
C LEU A 88 -7.48 -5.95 8.32
N ALA A 89 -6.95 -4.77 8.66
CA ALA A 89 -5.52 -4.47 8.58
C ALA A 89 -4.70 -5.28 9.58
N VAL A 90 -5.16 -5.38 10.84
CA VAL A 90 -4.51 -6.18 11.88
C VAL A 90 -4.54 -7.68 11.56
N SER A 91 -5.58 -8.16 10.87
CA SER A 91 -5.60 -9.55 10.42
C SER A 91 -4.57 -9.85 9.32
N GLN A 92 -4.06 -8.86 8.57
CA GLN A 92 -3.07 -9.08 7.50
C GLN A 92 -1.79 -9.78 7.98
N PRO A 93 -1.08 -9.29 9.01
CA PRO A 93 0.11 -9.96 9.53
C PRO A 93 -0.22 -11.34 10.12
N LEU A 94 -1.36 -11.49 10.80
CA LEU A 94 -1.79 -12.79 11.35
C LEU A 94 -2.03 -13.82 10.24
N ASN A 95 -2.79 -13.43 9.21
CA ASN A 95 -3.02 -14.26 8.03
C ASN A 95 -1.70 -14.62 7.34
N SER A 96 -0.72 -13.70 7.32
CA SER A 96 0.59 -13.93 6.72
C SER A 96 1.41 -15.00 7.43
N LEU A 97 1.12 -15.32 8.71
CA LEU A 97 1.74 -16.45 9.42
C LEU A 97 1.23 -17.80 8.90
N LEU A 98 0.00 -17.84 8.37
CA LEU A 98 -0.60 -19.02 7.75
C LEU A 98 -0.14 -19.23 6.30
N ARG A 99 0.84 -18.45 5.83
CA ARG A 99 1.32 -18.51 4.45
C ARG A 99 2.03 -19.84 4.17
N CYS A 100 1.47 -20.62 3.26
CA CYS A 100 2.07 -21.86 2.78
C CYS A 100 3.28 -21.64 1.85
N ALA A 101 4.09 -22.69 1.67
CA ALA A 101 5.26 -22.71 0.81
C ALA A 101 4.94 -22.30 -0.65
N PRO A 102 5.88 -21.68 -1.40
CA PRO A 102 5.63 -21.20 -2.76
C PRO A 102 5.15 -22.26 -3.76
N SER A 103 5.54 -23.53 -3.56
CA SER A 103 5.18 -24.67 -4.40
C SER A 103 3.78 -25.25 -4.11
N ASN A 104 3.13 -24.84 -3.02
CA ASN A 104 1.85 -25.41 -2.61
C ASN A 104 0.69 -24.81 -3.43
N SER A 105 -0.25 -25.64 -3.88
CA SER A 105 -1.43 -25.21 -4.67
C SER A 105 -2.33 -24.22 -3.91
N GLN A 106 -2.41 -24.34 -2.58
CA GLN A 106 -3.16 -23.43 -1.71
C GLN A 106 -2.57 -22.01 -1.68
N ARG A 107 -1.35 -21.81 -2.19
CA ARG A 107 -0.71 -20.49 -2.25
C ARG A 107 -1.50 -19.49 -3.08
N LYS A 108 -2.20 -19.97 -4.12
CA LYS A 108 -3.08 -19.14 -4.95
C LYS A 108 -4.26 -18.59 -4.14
N ILE A 109 -4.89 -19.45 -3.34
CA ILE A 109 -6.01 -19.10 -2.46
C ILE A 109 -5.54 -18.09 -1.40
N PHE A 110 -4.41 -18.38 -0.73
CA PHE A 110 -3.81 -17.46 0.23
C PHE A 110 -3.54 -16.08 -0.39
N ASN A 111 -2.88 -16.02 -1.56
CA ASN A 111 -2.54 -14.76 -2.20
C ASN A 111 -3.80 -13.96 -2.58
N TRP A 112 -4.87 -14.63 -3.03
CA TRP A 112 -6.13 -13.98 -3.39
C TRP A 112 -6.86 -13.46 -2.15
N ALA A 113 -6.98 -14.28 -1.11
CA ALA A 113 -7.61 -13.90 0.15
C ALA A 113 -6.87 -12.75 0.85
N HIS A 114 -5.54 -12.82 0.95
CA HIS A 114 -4.71 -11.76 1.51
C HIS A 114 -4.88 -10.46 0.73
N ARG A 115 -4.86 -10.53 -0.62
CA ARG A 115 -5.03 -9.36 -1.47
C ARG A 115 -6.41 -8.71 -1.31
N ILE A 116 -7.48 -9.48 -1.33
CA ILE A 116 -8.84 -8.94 -1.17
C ILE A 116 -9.01 -8.31 0.20
N THR A 117 -8.56 -8.99 1.24
CA THR A 117 -8.69 -8.47 2.60
C THR A 117 -7.93 -7.15 2.77
N GLY A 118 -6.71 -7.05 2.22
CA GLY A 118 -5.95 -5.80 2.20
C GLY A 118 -6.60 -4.69 1.39
N MET A 119 -7.16 -5.00 0.20
CA MET A 119 -7.86 -4.03 -0.65
C MET A 119 -9.17 -3.52 -0.01
N THR A 120 -9.94 -4.41 0.62
CA THR A 120 -11.16 -4.05 1.34
C THR A 120 -10.82 -3.19 2.56
N SER A 121 -9.81 -3.57 3.33
CA SER A 121 -9.32 -2.78 4.47
C SER A 121 -8.96 -1.35 4.04
N TYR A 122 -8.13 -1.21 3.00
CA TYR A 122 -7.73 0.09 2.49
C TYR A 122 -8.90 0.92 1.96
N THR A 123 -9.82 0.31 1.19
CA THR A 123 -11.00 1.00 0.66
C THR A 123 -11.88 1.56 1.78
N LEU A 124 -12.13 0.77 2.83
CA LEU A 124 -12.91 1.20 3.99
C LEU A 124 -12.20 2.32 4.77
N ALA A 125 -10.87 2.28 4.89
CA ALA A 125 -10.10 3.37 5.49
C ALA A 125 -10.24 4.68 4.70
N VAL A 126 -10.06 4.62 3.38
CA VAL A 126 -10.20 5.80 2.51
C VAL A 126 -11.62 6.37 2.58
N ALA A 127 -12.65 5.51 2.60
CA ALA A 127 -14.03 5.95 2.81
C ALA A 127 -14.22 6.64 4.17
N ALA A 128 -13.66 6.10 5.24
CA ALA A 128 -13.69 6.72 6.57
C ALA A 128 -13.00 8.09 6.58
N ILE A 129 -11.86 8.23 5.89
CA ILE A 129 -11.13 9.50 5.75
C ILE A 129 -11.96 10.50 4.94
N TYR A 130 -12.61 10.10 3.85
CA TYR A 130 -13.49 11.00 3.09
C TYR A 130 -14.70 11.47 3.90
N VAL A 131 -15.31 10.60 4.70
CA VAL A 131 -16.38 11.00 5.64
C VAL A 131 -15.85 12.06 6.59
N ALA A 132 -14.66 11.83 7.18
CA ALA A 132 -14.05 12.76 8.12
C ALA A 132 -13.73 14.11 7.45
N ALA A 133 -13.06 14.09 6.30
CA ALA A 133 -12.71 15.27 5.51
C ALA A 133 -13.95 16.10 5.15
N ALA A 134 -15.01 15.44 4.66
CA ALA A 134 -16.22 16.14 4.20
C ALA A 134 -17.09 16.68 5.33
N LYS A 135 -17.08 16.03 6.50
CA LYS A 135 -18.07 16.29 7.57
C LYS A 135 -17.47 16.94 8.81
N TYR A 136 -16.18 16.77 9.08
CA TYR A 136 -15.56 17.22 10.33
C TYR A 136 -14.85 18.56 10.12
N ARG A 137 -15.65 19.61 9.87
CA ARG A 137 -15.15 20.95 9.49
C ARG A 137 -14.28 21.62 10.57
N LYS A 138 -14.40 21.18 11.84
CA LYS A 138 -13.53 21.63 12.93
C LYS A 138 -12.09 21.11 12.82
N THR A 139 -11.91 19.95 12.19
CA THR A 139 -10.59 19.34 11.97
C THR A 139 -10.04 19.72 10.59
N TRP A 140 -10.89 19.70 9.56
CA TRP A 140 -10.52 20.09 8.20
C TRP A 140 -11.30 21.33 7.75
N SER A 141 -10.63 22.47 7.78
CA SER A 141 -11.15 23.74 7.23
C SER A 141 -11.27 23.70 5.70
N GLU A 142 -10.49 22.86 5.04
CA GLU A 142 -10.42 22.77 3.58
C GLU A 142 -10.74 21.35 3.07
N PRO A 143 -12.02 20.95 3.03
CA PRO A 143 -12.45 19.58 2.78
C PRO A 143 -12.12 19.13 1.36
N PHE A 144 -12.18 20.04 0.39
CA PHE A 144 -11.84 19.74 -0.99
C PHE A 144 -10.36 19.37 -1.13
N MET A 145 -9.46 20.15 -0.52
CA MET A 145 -8.03 19.84 -0.52
C MET A 145 -7.75 18.50 0.14
N GLU A 146 -8.37 18.22 1.29
CA GLU A 146 -8.16 16.93 1.97
C GLU A 146 -8.64 15.73 1.13
N ILE A 147 -9.77 15.87 0.44
CA ILE A 147 -10.26 14.82 -0.47
C ILE A 147 -9.27 14.59 -1.61
N VAL A 148 -8.73 15.66 -2.22
CA VAL A 148 -7.72 15.55 -3.28
C VAL A 148 -6.46 14.86 -2.76
N LEU A 149 -5.95 15.27 -1.61
CA LEU A 149 -4.72 14.72 -1.03
C LEU A 149 -4.87 13.25 -0.63
N THR A 150 -6.01 12.89 -0.04
CA THR A 150 -6.36 11.49 0.27
C THR A 150 -6.53 10.65 -1.02
N SER A 151 -6.94 11.26 -2.13
CA SER A 151 -7.10 10.57 -3.42
C SER A 151 -5.77 10.22 -4.07
N VAL A 152 -4.69 10.99 -3.83
CA VAL A 152 -3.39 10.81 -4.51
C VAL A 152 -2.80 9.41 -4.31
N PRO A 153 -2.64 8.86 -3.08
CA PRO A 153 -2.11 7.50 -2.89
C PRO A 153 -2.97 6.43 -3.55
N THR A 154 -4.28 6.59 -3.51
CA THR A 154 -5.24 5.68 -4.12
C THR A 154 -5.14 5.69 -5.65
N ALA A 155 -5.08 6.89 -6.26
CA ALA A 155 -4.89 7.05 -7.70
C ALA A 155 -3.57 6.44 -8.16
N LEU A 156 -2.48 6.68 -7.43
CA LEU A 156 -1.18 6.05 -7.71
C LEU A 156 -1.30 4.52 -7.64
N CYS A 157 -1.90 3.94 -6.60
CA CYS A 157 -2.08 2.49 -6.51
C CYS A 157 -2.98 1.92 -7.64
N LEU A 158 -4.00 2.65 -8.09
CA LEU A 158 -4.89 2.22 -9.17
C LEU A 158 -4.22 2.29 -10.54
N VAL A 159 -3.62 3.44 -10.89
CA VAL A 159 -2.88 3.63 -12.15
C VAL A 159 -1.84 2.54 -12.31
N THR A 160 -1.17 2.21 -11.22
CA THR A 160 -0.10 1.22 -11.20
C THR A 160 -0.62 -0.21 -11.30
N ALA A 161 -1.73 -0.53 -10.64
CA ALA A 161 -2.42 -1.80 -10.83
C ALA A 161 -2.86 -2.01 -12.29
N VAL A 162 -3.41 -0.96 -12.91
CA VAL A 162 -3.83 -0.97 -14.33
C VAL A 162 -2.63 -1.14 -15.25
N MET A 163 -1.54 -0.40 -15.05
CA MET A 163 -0.32 -0.53 -15.85
C MET A 163 0.22 -1.96 -15.83
N VAL A 164 0.33 -2.58 -14.65
CA VAL A 164 0.84 -3.96 -14.57
C VAL A 164 -0.13 -4.96 -15.18
N TRP A 165 -1.44 -4.76 -15.02
CA TRP A 165 -2.43 -5.59 -15.70
C TRP A 165 -2.32 -5.48 -17.24
N MET A 166 -2.10 -4.27 -17.77
CA MET A 166 -1.87 -4.07 -19.21
C MET A 166 -0.60 -4.77 -19.70
N ILE A 167 0.49 -4.72 -18.92
CA ILE A 167 1.75 -5.41 -19.24
C ILE A 167 1.55 -6.93 -19.23
N GLU A 168 0.91 -7.46 -18.17
CA GLU A 168 0.58 -8.88 -18.04
C GLU A 168 -0.28 -9.34 -19.24
N LYS A 169 -1.29 -8.55 -19.61
CA LYS A 169 -2.17 -8.84 -20.75
C LYS A 169 -1.45 -8.80 -22.10
N ARG A 170 -0.53 -7.85 -22.32
CA ARG A 170 0.31 -7.82 -23.53
C ARG A 170 1.18 -9.08 -23.61
N LYS A 171 1.86 -9.43 -22.53
CA LYS A 171 2.71 -10.63 -22.46
C LYS A 171 1.93 -11.92 -22.75
N THR A 172 0.68 -12.03 -22.28
CA THR A 172 -0.17 -13.18 -22.61
C THR A 172 -0.65 -13.17 -24.06
N ARG A 173 -0.86 -11.98 -24.65
CA ARG A 173 -1.32 -11.83 -26.04
C ARG A 173 -0.22 -12.12 -27.05
N ASP A 174 1.01 -11.76 -26.74
CA ASP A 174 2.16 -11.89 -27.64
C ASP A 174 2.78 -13.32 -27.63
N GLY A 175 2.09 -14.30 -27.02
CA GLY A 175 2.52 -15.70 -26.97
C GLY A 175 3.58 -15.93 -25.89
N GLY A 176 3.16 -16.47 -24.75
CA GLY A 176 4.05 -16.82 -23.64
C GLY A 176 5.24 -17.67 -24.11
N TYR A 177 6.45 -17.19 -23.83
CA TYR A 177 7.74 -17.86 -23.97
C TYR A 177 7.89 -18.70 -25.27
N LYS A 178 8.38 -18.08 -26.35
CA LYS A 178 9.27 -18.87 -27.21
C LYS A 178 10.47 -19.23 -26.34
N GLU A 179 10.63 -20.52 -26.03
CA GLU A 179 11.87 -21.04 -25.48
C GLU A 179 13.01 -20.55 -26.38
N VAL A 180 13.73 -19.54 -25.91
CA VAL A 180 15.09 -19.34 -26.36
C VAL A 180 15.83 -20.44 -25.64
N GLU A 181 16.13 -21.53 -26.37
CA GLU A 181 17.07 -22.56 -25.92
C GLU A 181 18.23 -21.86 -25.23
N MET A 182 18.34 -22.08 -23.92
CA MET A 182 19.47 -21.61 -23.15
C MET A 182 20.63 -22.53 -23.53
N ASN A 183 21.24 -22.26 -24.68
CA ASN A 183 22.50 -22.86 -25.03
C ASN A 183 23.47 -22.50 -23.90
N GLU A 184 24.00 -23.54 -23.25
CA GLU A 184 24.83 -23.48 -22.07
C GLU A 184 26.16 -22.81 -22.45
N LYS A 185 26.14 -21.48 -22.58
CA LYS A 185 27.36 -20.71 -22.73
C LYS A 185 28.04 -20.69 -21.36
N SER A 186 28.95 -21.66 -21.25
CA SER A 186 30.15 -21.64 -20.41
C SER A 186 30.49 -20.26 -19.88
N SER A 187 30.75 -20.22 -18.58
CA SER A 187 31.18 -19.09 -17.77
C SER A 187 32.42 -18.38 -18.33
N SER A 188 32.24 -17.60 -19.38
CA SER A 188 33.22 -16.64 -19.89
C SER A 188 32.59 -15.25 -19.89
N SER A 189 33.04 -14.41 -18.95
CA SER A 189 32.85 -12.95 -18.86
C SER A 189 31.64 -12.37 -19.58
N LEU A 190 30.54 -12.14 -18.84
CA LEU A 190 29.39 -11.35 -19.29
C LEU A 190 29.86 -9.99 -19.89
N PRO A 191 29.42 -9.61 -21.09
CA PRO A 191 29.78 -8.34 -21.72
C PRO A 191 29.46 -7.13 -20.85
N SER A 192 30.36 -6.15 -20.78
CA SER A 192 30.17 -4.89 -20.05
C SER A 192 28.88 -4.14 -20.45
N SER A 193 28.40 -4.32 -21.68
CA SER A 193 27.16 -3.74 -22.19
C SER A 193 25.88 -4.27 -21.52
N ILE A 194 25.90 -5.50 -20.99
CA ILE A 194 24.76 -6.07 -20.26
C ILE A 194 24.66 -5.42 -18.87
N TRP A 195 25.80 -5.25 -18.20
CA TRP A 195 25.88 -4.59 -16.90
C TRP A 195 25.46 -3.12 -16.96
N THR A 196 25.82 -2.40 -18.04
CA THR A 196 25.40 -1.00 -18.23
C THR A 196 23.89 -0.87 -18.50
N LEU A 197 23.28 -1.85 -19.19
CA LEU A 197 21.84 -1.87 -19.42
C LEU A 197 21.06 -2.16 -18.12
N GLU A 198 21.50 -3.15 -17.33
CA GLU A 198 20.87 -3.50 -16.05
C GLU A 198 20.99 -2.37 -15.02
N THR A 199 22.16 -1.73 -14.93
CA THR A 199 22.36 -0.56 -14.06
C THR A 199 21.53 0.65 -14.47
N SER A 200 21.39 0.93 -15.78
CA SER A 200 20.53 2.00 -16.28
C SER A 200 19.05 1.75 -15.96
N GLN A 201 18.56 0.52 -16.13
CA GLN A 201 17.19 0.14 -15.76
C GLN A 201 16.95 0.25 -14.24
N LEU A 202 17.91 -0.19 -13.42
CA LEU A 202 17.86 -0.05 -11.97
C LEU A 202 17.85 1.41 -11.52
N LEU A 203 18.65 2.26 -12.18
CA LEU A 203 18.73 3.69 -11.86
C LEU A 203 17.41 4.41 -12.22
N GLN A 204 16.88 4.18 -13.42
CA GLN A 204 15.63 4.76 -13.89
C GLN A 204 14.44 4.35 -13.01
N THR A 205 14.42 3.10 -12.58
CA THR A 205 13.34 2.59 -11.71
C THR A 205 13.47 3.06 -10.27
N SER A 206 14.71 3.18 -9.75
CA SER A 206 14.98 3.81 -8.47
C SER A 206 14.50 5.26 -8.45
N TRP A 207 14.71 6.00 -9.54
CA TRP A 207 14.19 7.36 -9.70
C TRP A 207 12.66 7.40 -9.69
N LEU A 208 11.99 6.46 -10.36
CA LEU A 208 10.53 6.39 -10.37
C LEU A 208 9.95 6.11 -8.97
N PHE A 209 10.56 5.20 -8.20
CA PHE A 209 10.18 4.98 -6.80
C PHE A 209 10.45 6.19 -5.91
N LEU A 210 11.54 6.92 -6.16
CA LEU A 210 11.85 8.15 -5.44
C LEU A 210 10.77 9.21 -5.72
N VAL A 211 10.43 9.45 -6.98
CA VAL A 211 9.39 10.42 -7.36
C VAL A 211 8.04 10.05 -6.75
N VAL A 212 7.61 8.79 -6.89
CA VAL A 212 6.35 8.31 -6.30
C VAL A 212 6.38 8.43 -4.77
N GLY A 213 7.50 8.09 -4.14
CA GLY A 213 7.71 8.26 -2.70
C GLY A 213 7.62 9.71 -2.25
N CYS A 214 8.26 10.64 -2.97
CA CYS A 214 8.16 12.07 -2.74
C CYS A 214 6.72 12.58 -2.90
N CYS A 215 5.99 12.12 -3.92
CA CYS A 215 4.58 12.48 -4.09
C CYS A 215 3.71 11.99 -2.93
N LEU A 216 3.89 10.74 -2.48
CA LEU A 216 3.16 10.19 -1.32
C LEU A 216 3.50 10.95 -0.04
N LEU A 217 4.78 11.26 0.17
CA LEU A 217 5.23 12.00 1.34
C LEU A 217 4.67 13.42 1.33
N ALA A 218 4.74 14.12 0.20
CA ALA A 218 4.19 15.47 0.04
C ALA A 218 2.68 15.49 0.28
N ALA A 219 1.92 14.58 -0.34
CA ALA A 219 0.48 14.50 -0.17
C ALA A 219 0.09 14.22 1.29
N THR A 220 0.79 13.28 1.95
CA THR A 220 0.52 12.94 3.34
C THR A 220 0.92 14.07 4.29
N SER A 221 2.05 14.74 4.02
CA SER A 221 2.52 15.87 4.83
C SER A 221 1.56 17.07 4.72
N LEU A 222 1.06 17.34 3.52
CA LEU A 222 0.08 18.40 3.31
C LEU A 222 -1.27 18.04 3.94
N SER A 223 -1.72 16.79 3.87
CA SER A 223 -2.93 16.32 4.57
C SER A 223 -2.80 16.49 6.09
N LEU A 224 -1.64 16.16 6.66
CA LEU A 224 -1.35 16.43 8.07
C LEU A 224 -1.35 17.92 8.40
N LEU A 225 -0.85 18.77 7.51
CA LEU A 225 -0.82 20.22 7.69
C LEU A 225 -2.24 20.80 7.65
N VAL A 226 -3.08 20.38 6.69
CA VAL A 226 -4.49 20.78 6.61
C VAL A 226 -5.27 20.31 7.85
N ALA A 227 -5.00 19.10 8.35
CA ALA A 227 -5.66 18.55 9.54
C ALA A 227 -5.27 19.25 10.86
N ASN A 228 -4.04 19.74 10.98
CA ASN A 228 -3.55 20.44 12.18
C ASN A 228 -3.81 21.95 12.14
N GLY A 229 -4.25 22.47 10.98
CA GLY A 229 -4.61 23.85 10.74
C GLY A 229 -3.39 24.74 10.44
N PHE A 230 -3.52 25.53 9.36
CA PHE A 230 -3.05 26.91 9.42
C PHE A 230 -3.83 27.59 10.54
N LYS A 231 -3.25 27.65 11.74
CA LYS A 231 -3.72 28.60 12.76
C LYS A 231 -3.12 29.94 12.38
N GLU A 232 -3.84 30.72 11.58
CA GLU A 232 -3.67 32.18 11.62
C GLU A 232 -4.19 32.71 12.96
#